data_AF-A0A256ZSY6-F1
#
_entry.id   AF-A0A256ZSY6-F1
#
_cell.length_a   1.000
_cell.length_b   1.000
_cell.length_c   1.000
_cell.angle_alpha   90.00
_cell.angle_beta   90.00
_cell.angle_gamma   90.00
#
_symmetry.space_group_name_H-M   'P 1'
#
loop_
_entity.id
_entity.type
_entity.pdbx_description
1 polymer ?
#
loop_
_entity_poly.entity_id
_entity_poly.type
_entity_poly.pdbx_seq_one_letter_code
_entity_poly.pdbx_strand_id
1 'polypeptide(L)'
;MHKDQAVGGLLLIGSIVVSLLYVYGVFFTDYALLLLKLTASVAVLGVLFILAWIGYTLATTPPPPPIEEIEKELEEELKELEKEGEEETKVKKEEEGKKE
;
A
#
# COMPACT_ATOMS: atom_id res chain seq x y z
N MET A 1 -6.46 -10.20 -20.05
CA MET A 1 -6.01 -9.56 -21.31
C MET A 1 -6.98 -8.46 -21.77
N HIS A 2 -8.21 -8.73 -22.21
CA HIS A 2 -9.16 -7.65 -22.60
C HIS A 2 -9.72 -6.83 -21.41
N LYS A 3 -9.82 -7.44 -20.22
CA LYS A 3 -10.31 -6.79 -18.99
C LYS A 3 -9.36 -5.68 -18.51
N ASP A 4 -8.07 -5.96 -18.56
CA ASP A 4 -7.02 -5.03 -18.10
C ASP A 4 -6.92 -3.82 -19.05
N GLN A 5 -7.06 -4.05 -20.36
CA GLN A 5 -7.12 -3.00 -21.37
C GLN A 5 -8.39 -2.15 -21.26
N ALA A 6 -9.53 -2.73 -20.89
CA ALA A 6 -10.77 -1.98 -20.66
C ALA A 6 -10.66 -1.07 -19.43
N VAL A 7 -10.07 -1.56 -18.34
CA VAL A 7 -9.82 -0.74 -17.13
C VAL A 7 -8.83 0.38 -17.46
N GLY A 8 -7.74 0.08 -18.17
CA GLY A 8 -6.77 1.09 -18.60
C GLY A 8 -7.40 2.15 -19.51
N GLY A 9 -8.23 1.74 -20.48
CA GLY A 9 -8.94 2.65 -21.38
C GLY A 9 -9.95 3.53 -20.65
N LEU A 10 -10.69 2.98 -19.69
CA LEU A 10 -11.64 3.73 -18.88
C LEU A 10 -10.94 4.74 -17.98
N LEU A 11 -9.81 4.36 -17.37
CA LEU A 11 -8.98 5.28 -16.58
C LEU A 11 -8.41 6.40 -17.45
N LEU A 12 -7.94 6.09 -18.66
CA LEU A 12 -7.42 7.09 -19.59
C LEU A 12 -8.50 8.09 -19.99
N ILE A 13 -9.66 7.63 -20.46
CA ILE A 13 -10.77 8.51 -20.84
C ILE A 13 -11.26 9.31 -19.64
N GLY A 14 -11.45 8.67 -18.49
CA GLY A 14 -11.85 9.33 -17.25
C GLY A 14 -10.88 10.44 -16.84
N SER A 15 -9.57 10.18 -16.91
CA SER A 15 -8.54 11.16 -16.57
C SER A 15 -8.55 12.36 -17.53
N ILE A 16 -8.74 12.13 -18.84
CA ILE A 16 -8.82 13.20 -19.83
C ILE A 16 -10.05 14.06 -19.57
N VAL A 17 -11.21 13.44 -19.35
CA VAL A 17 -12.47 14.16 -19.08
C VAL A 17 -12.35 15.02 -17.82
N VAL A 18 -11.86 14.45 -16.72
CA VAL A 18 -11.64 15.19 -15.46
C VAL A 18 -10.66 16.35 -15.66
N SER A 19 -9.58 16.13 -16.40
CA SER A 19 -8.58 17.17 -16.69
C SER A 19 -9.18 18.32 -17.49
N LEU A 20 -9.97 18.03 -18.51
CA LEU A 20 -10.65 19.05 -19.32
C LEU A 20 -11.66 19.84 -18.50
N LEU A 21 -12.46 19.18 -17.65
CA LEU A 21 -13.41 19.86 -16.76
C LEU A 21 -12.70 20.76 -15.75
N TYR A 22 -11.57 20.32 -15.19
CA TYR A 22 -10.78 21.13 -14.26
C TYR A 22 -10.21 22.37 -14.94
N VAL A 23 -9.55 22.22 -16.10
CA VAL A 23 -9.02 23.35 -16.88
C VAL A 23 -10.15 24.30 -17.27
N TYR A 24 -11.27 23.78 -17.75
CA TYR A 24 -12.43 24.60 -18.08
C TYR A 24 -12.93 25.40 -16.86
N GLY A 25 -13.08 24.75 -15.71
CA GLY A 25 -13.49 25.39 -14.46
C GLY A 25 -12.53 26.49 -14.00
N VAL A 26 -11.22 26.29 -14.16
CA VAL A 26 -10.21 27.28 -13.75
C VAL A 26 -10.14 28.48 -14.69
N PHE A 27 -10.30 28.29 -16.00
CA PHE A 27 -10.09 29.37 -16.98
C PHE A 27 -11.37 30.10 -17.41
N PHE A 28 -12.54 29.46 -17.35
CA PHE A 28 -13.78 29.99 -17.94
C PHE A 28 -14.90 30.23 -16.92
N THR A 29 -14.64 30.09 -15.62
CA THR A 29 -15.64 30.34 -14.57
C THR A 29 -15.13 31.30 -13.49
N ASP A 30 -16.05 32.03 -12.85
CA ASP A 30 -15.72 32.96 -11.75
C ASP A 30 -15.21 32.24 -10.49
N TYR A 31 -15.37 30.91 -10.43
CA TYR A 31 -14.90 30.07 -9.33
C TYR A 31 -13.41 29.71 -9.43
N ALA A 32 -12.68 30.24 -10.41
CA ALA A 32 -11.26 29.97 -10.64
C ALA A 32 -10.42 30.04 -9.35
N LEU A 33 -10.56 31.14 -8.60
CA LEU A 33 -9.82 31.33 -7.34
C LEU A 33 -10.23 30.32 -6.26
N LEU A 34 -11.50 29.90 -6.22
CA LEU A 34 -11.97 28.89 -5.28
C LEU A 34 -11.39 27.51 -5.64
N LEU A 35 -11.42 27.12 -6.92
CA LEU A 35 -10.85 25.86 -7.40
C LEU A 35 -9.34 25.78 -7.16
N LEU A 36 -8.61 26.88 -7.42
CA LEU A 36 -7.17 26.94 -7.15
C LEU A 36 -6.85 26.88 -5.66
N LYS A 37 -7.62 27.57 -4.82
CA LYS A 37 -7.47 27.46 -3.35
C LYS A 37 -7.72 26.04 -2.88
N LEU A 38 -8.76 25.38 -3.40
CA LEU A 38 -9.10 24.02 -3.03
C LEU A 38 -7.98 23.04 -3.40
N THR A 39 -7.49 23.08 -4.64
CA THR A 39 -6.41 22.20 -5.10
C THR A 39 -5.10 22.44 -4.36
N ALA A 40 -4.72 23.71 -4.14
CA ALA A 40 -3.56 24.05 -3.32
C ALA A 40 -3.72 23.55 -1.88
N SER A 41 -4.92 23.67 -1.30
CA SER A 41 -5.20 23.19 0.07
C SER A 41 -5.08 21.68 0.16
N VAL A 42 -5.63 20.93 -0.82
CA VAL A 42 -5.50 19.47 -0.87
C VAL A 42 -4.04 19.04 -1.02
N ALA A 43 -3.25 19.73 -1.86
CA ALA A 43 -1.84 19.44 -2.01
C ALA A 43 -1.07 19.67 -0.69
N VAL A 44 -1.29 20.80 -0.02
CA VAL A 44 -0.67 21.11 1.27
C VAL A 44 -1.12 20.12 2.35
N LEU A 45 -2.42 19.83 2.45
CA LEU A 45 -2.95 18.85 3.39
C LEU A 45 -2.41 17.45 3.13
N GLY A 46 -2.19 17.05 1.88
CA GLY A 46 -1.57 15.77 1.56
C GLY A 46 -0.17 15.64 2.13
N VAL A 47 0.67 16.67 1.94
CA VAL A 47 2.04 16.70 2.50
C VAL A 47 2.02 16.74 4.03
N LEU A 48 1.21 17.63 4.61
CA LEU A 48 1.09 17.74 6.06
C LEU A 48 0.49 16.49 6.69
N PHE A 49 -0.43 15.80 6.01
CA PHE A 49 -0.99 14.54 6.47
C PHE A 49 0.07 13.45 6.53
N ILE A 50 0.94 13.35 5.52
CA ILE A 50 2.08 12.42 5.54
C ILE A 50 3.04 12.77 6.70
N LEU A 51 3.38 14.05 6.88
CA LEU A 51 4.24 14.49 7.98
C LEU A 51 3.61 14.23 9.35
N ALA A 52 2.31 14.48 9.49
CA ALA A 52 1.56 14.21 10.70
C ALA A 52 1.49 12.71 10.99
N TRP A 53 1.31 11.88 9.96
CA TRP A 53 1.33 10.42 10.09
C TRP A 53 2.71 9.91 10.55
N ILE A 54 3.79 10.41 9.95
CA ILE A 54 5.15 10.08 10.38
C ILE A 54 5.37 10.53 11.83
N GLY A 55 5.03 11.78 12.15
CA GLY A 55 5.12 12.31 13.51
C GLY A 55 4.29 11.50 14.52
N TYR A 56 3.10 11.06 14.13
CA TYR A 56 2.26 10.17 14.92
C TYR A 56 2.97 8.85 15.18
N THR A 57 3.47 8.17 14.13
CA THR A 57 4.21 6.92 14.30
C THR A 57 5.42 7.08 15.21
N LEU A 58 6.26 8.12 15.03
CA LEU A 58 7.40 8.37 15.92
C LEU A 58 7.01 8.66 17.37
N ALA A 59 5.89 9.35 17.59
CA ALA A 59 5.38 9.64 18.94
C ALA A 59 4.77 8.41 19.61
N THR A 60 4.21 7.47 18.83
CA THR A 60 3.53 6.28 19.36
C THR A 60 4.35 5.00 19.28
N THR A 61 5.47 4.99 18.55
CA THR A 61 6.41 3.87 18.54
C THR A 61 7.43 4.07 19.65
N PRO A 62 7.44 3.23 20.70
CA PRO A 62 8.56 3.19 21.62
C PRO A 62 9.84 2.90 20.82
N PRO A 63 10.99 3.49 21.22
CA PRO A 63 12.24 3.32 20.51
C PRO A 63 12.51 1.84 20.25
N PRO A 64 12.91 1.48 19.02
CA PRO A 64 13.07 0.09 18.60
C PRO A 64 13.88 -0.68 19.65
N PRO A 65 13.37 -1.80 20.18
CA PRO A 65 14.09 -2.60 21.15
C PRO A 65 15.42 -3.07 20.56
N PRO A 66 16.43 -3.35 21.42
CA PRO A 66 17.77 -3.72 20.97
C PRO A 66 17.75 -4.89 19.99
N ILE A 67 18.56 -4.82 18.94
CA ILE A 67 18.61 -5.77 17.82
C ILE A 67 18.77 -7.24 18.27
N GLU A 68 19.36 -7.47 19.44
CA GLU A 68 19.60 -8.80 20.02
C GLU A 68 18.32 -9.57 20.40
N GLU A 69 17.22 -8.89 20.73
CA GLU A 69 15.94 -9.55 21.05
C GLU A 69 15.18 -9.93 19.78
N ILE A 70 15.23 -9.06 18.76
CA ILE A 70 14.58 -9.28 17.46
C ILE A 70 15.29 -10.40 16.67
N GLU A 71 16.62 -10.49 16.70
CA GLU A 71 17.35 -11.59 16.06
C GLU A 71 17.01 -12.95 16.69
N LYS A 72 16.83 -13.01 18.03
CA LYS A 72 16.49 -14.26 18.73
C LYS A 72 15.04 -14.68 18.47
N GLU A 73 14.08 -13.76 18.54
CA GLU A 73 12.68 -14.06 18.23
C GLU A 73 12.51 -14.47 16.76
N LEU A 74 13.20 -13.81 15.83
CA LEU A 74 13.17 -14.16 14.41
C LEU A 74 13.83 -15.51 14.10
N GLU A 75 14.94 -15.83 14.78
CA GLU A 75 15.61 -17.12 14.63
C GLU A 75 14.80 -18.27 15.24
N GLU A 76 14.04 -18.02 16.32
CA GLU A 76 13.08 -18.97 16.88
C GLU A 76 11.88 -19.20 15.95
N GLU A 77 11.24 -18.13 15.43
CA GLU A 77 10.14 -18.25 14.47
C GLU A 77 10.58 -18.98 13.18
N LEU A 78 11.77 -18.69 12.66
CA LEU A 78 12.30 -19.33 11.46
C LEU A 78 12.56 -20.82 11.69
N LYS A 79 13.05 -21.21 12.88
CA LYS A 79 13.26 -22.62 13.26
C LYS A 79 11.94 -23.37 13.45
N GLU A 80 10.89 -22.72 13.94
CA GLU A 80 9.55 -23.35 14.01
C GLU A 80 8.96 -23.55 12.61
N LEU A 81 9.01 -22.55 11.74
CA LEU A 81 8.57 -22.64 10.35
C LEU A 81 9.31 -23.73 9.55
N GLU A 82 10.61 -23.88 9.76
CA GLU A 82 11.40 -24.92 9.09
C GLU A 82 11.03 -26.33 9.59
N LYS A 83 10.79 -26.50 10.89
CA LYS A 83 10.29 -27.75 11.46
C LYS A 83 8.90 -28.10 10.95
N GLU A 84 7.98 -27.14 10.92
CA GLU A 84 6.61 -27.34 10.46
C GLU A 84 6.59 -27.68 8.96
N GLY A 85 7.41 -27.01 8.14
CA GLY A 85 7.59 -27.33 6.72
C GLY A 85 8.23 -28.69 6.45
N GLU A 86 9.17 -29.13 7.29
CA GLU A 86 9.74 -30.48 7.22
C GLU A 86 8.72 -31.56 7.62
N GLU A 87 7.92 -31.32 8.66
CA GLU A 87 6.86 -32.23 9.11
C GLU A 87 5.77 -32.35 8.05
N GLU A 88 5.31 -31.25 7.45
CA GLU A 88 4.36 -31.27 6.34
C GLU A 88 4.91 -32.03 5.11
N THR A 89 6.20 -31.89 4.83
CA THR A 89 6.86 -32.59 3.72
C THR A 89 7.00 -34.09 3.97
N LYS A 90 7.26 -34.50 5.22
CA LYS A 90 7.32 -35.91 5.62
C LYS A 90 5.94 -36.56 5.58
N VAL A 91 4.90 -35.87 6.07
CA VAL A 91 3.50 -36.36 6.03
C VAL A 91 3.01 -36.53 4.59
N LYS A 92 3.30 -35.58 3.69
CA LYS A 92 2.95 -35.68 2.26
C LYS A 92 3.64 -36.87 1.56
N LYS A 93 4.91 -37.13 1.87
CA LYS A 93 5.65 -38.29 1.31
C LYS A 93 5.15 -39.64 1.83
N GLU A 94 4.73 -39.72 3.10
CA GLU A 94 4.13 -40.94 3.65
C GLU A 94 2.73 -41.22 3.10
N GLU A 95 1.92 -40.19 2.81
CA GLU A 95 0.61 -40.36 2.17
C GLU A 95 0.69 -40.78 0.70
N GLU A 96 1.70 -40.34 -0.05
CA GLU A 96 1.92 -40.78 -1.45
C GLU A 96 2.48 -42.21 -1.52
N GLY A 97 3.41 -42.59 -0.63
CA GLY A 97 3.99 -43.94 -0.60
C GLY A 97 3.05 -45.04 -0.11
N LYS A 98 1.88 -44.69 0.47
CA LYS A 98 0.86 -45.65 0.93
C LYS A 98 -0.26 -45.86 -0.10
N LYS A 99 -0.24 -45.12 -1.22
CA LYS A 99 -1.20 -45.22 -2.32
C LYS A 99 -0.67 -45.97 -3.55
N GLU A 100 0.62 -46.36 -3.56
CA GLU A 100 1.20 -47.40 -4.44
C GLU A 100 1.13 -48.79 -3.80
#